data_AF-A0A9D1FHB6-F1
#
_entry.id   AF-A0A9D1FHB6-F1
#
_cell.length_a   1.000
_cell.length_b   1.000
_cell.length_c   1.000
_cell.angle_alpha   90.00
_cell.angle_beta   90.00
_cell.angle_gamma   90.00
#
_symmetry.space_group_name_H-M   'P 1'
#
loop_
_entity.id
_entity.type
_entity.pdbx_description
1 polymer ?
#
loop_
_entity_poly.entity_id
_entity_poly.type
_entity_poly.pdbx_seq_one_letter_code
_entity_poly.pdbx_strand_id
1 'polypeptide(L)'
;MKYFILPTIIIAIPIFISSTTFAVAGIRGICDGGPSDGLACSRDTDCPGGICVMSGGGTTCTASNCSPSAWTAYATGYERRTYRYCSTSTKCTSSIQYRCAAGYYGRTINGSSGCTCCPNSGSSVAGSTVITSCYLPSGTTGTDTSGTYTYTADCYYSN
;
A
#
# COMPACT_ATOMS: atom_id res chain seq x y z
N MET A 1 0.59 -5.39 86.43
CA MET A 1 1.32 -5.37 85.15
C MET A 1 0.42 -6.00 84.10
N LYS A 2 -0.12 -5.22 83.17
CA LYS A 2 -1.02 -5.69 82.10
C LYS A 2 -0.75 -4.82 80.88
N TYR A 3 -0.05 -5.36 79.89
CA TYR A 3 0.26 -4.67 78.63
C TYR A 3 -0.99 -4.69 77.75
N PHE A 4 -1.47 -3.50 77.37
CA PHE A 4 -2.56 -3.29 76.43
C PHE A 4 -1.94 -3.12 75.04
N ILE A 5 -2.16 -4.08 74.15
CA ILE A 5 -1.71 -4.02 72.75
C ILE A 5 -2.83 -3.33 71.94
N LEU A 6 -2.52 -2.18 71.36
CA LEU A 6 -3.39 -1.47 70.40
C LEU A 6 -3.31 -2.15 69.03
N PRO A 7 -4.43 -2.40 68.33
CA PRO A 7 -4.39 -2.89 66.95
C PRO A 7 -4.22 -1.71 65.98
N THR A 8 -3.15 -1.74 65.21
CA THR A 8 -2.89 -0.86 64.08
C THR A 8 -3.95 -1.11 63.00
N ILE A 9 -4.82 -0.14 62.76
CA ILE A 9 -5.75 -0.14 61.62
C ILE A 9 -4.94 0.18 60.36
N ILE A 10 -4.66 -0.84 59.55
CA ILE A 10 -4.13 -0.68 58.20
C ILE A 10 -5.32 -0.46 57.27
N ILE A 11 -5.51 0.78 56.83
CA ILE A 11 -6.47 1.13 55.79
C ILE A 11 -5.91 0.60 54.46
N ALA A 12 -6.45 -0.54 54.00
CA ALA A 12 -6.18 -1.05 52.67
C ALA A 12 -6.87 -0.15 51.63
N ILE A 13 -6.15 0.84 51.11
CA ILE A 13 -6.54 1.55 49.90
C ILE A 13 -6.41 0.54 48.75
N PRO A 14 -7.48 0.24 47.98
CA PRO A 14 -7.33 -0.58 46.79
C PRO A 14 -6.53 0.23 45.76
N ILE A 15 -5.23 -0.04 45.68
CA ILE A 15 -4.41 0.40 44.56
C ILE A 15 -4.93 -0.37 43.35
N PHE A 16 -5.78 0.30 42.56
CA PHE A 16 -6.09 -0.08 41.19
C PHE A 16 -4.80 0.08 40.36
N ILE A 17 -3.91 -0.90 40.46
CA ILE A 17 -2.92 -1.15 39.41
C ILE A 17 -3.71 -1.68 38.23
N SER A 18 -4.12 -0.78 37.33
CA SER A 18 -4.48 -1.11 35.95
C SER A 18 -3.21 -1.63 35.26
N SER A 19 -2.84 -2.87 35.61
CA SER A 19 -1.90 -3.66 34.85
C SER A 19 -2.66 -4.11 33.61
N THR A 20 -2.69 -3.27 32.59
CA THR A 20 -2.92 -3.74 31.21
C THR A 20 -1.70 -4.53 30.76
N THR A 21 -1.43 -5.67 31.41
CA THR A 21 -0.78 -6.79 30.75
C THR A 21 -1.78 -7.33 29.74
N PHE A 22 -1.85 -6.65 28.59
CA PHE A 22 -2.49 -7.17 27.39
C PHE A 22 -1.54 -8.22 26.78
N ALA A 23 -1.38 -9.34 27.49
CA ALA A 23 -0.92 -10.56 26.86
C ALA A 23 -2.09 -11.14 26.07
N VAL A 24 -2.40 -10.54 24.91
CA VAL A 24 -3.22 -11.22 23.91
C VAL A 24 -2.28 -12.04 23.04
N ALA A 25 -2.31 -13.34 23.28
CA ALA A 25 -1.95 -14.35 22.30
C ALA A 25 -2.85 -14.15 21.06
N GLY A 26 -2.35 -13.36 20.12
CA GLY A 26 -3.05 -12.99 18.90
C GLY A 26 -2.24 -11.90 18.23
N ILE A 27 -1.45 -12.29 17.24
CA ILE A 27 -0.55 -11.45 16.45
C ILE A 27 -1.35 -10.25 15.93
N ARG A 28 -1.24 -9.09 16.60
CA ARG A 28 -1.85 -7.83 16.15
C ARG A 28 -0.82 -7.06 15.34
N GLY A 29 -1.20 -6.67 14.14
CA GLY A 29 -0.42 -5.75 13.33
C GLY A 29 -0.53 -4.31 13.82
N ILE A 30 0.15 -3.41 13.11
CA ILE A 30 0.10 -1.96 13.29
C ILE A 30 -0.36 -1.34 11.97
N CYS A 31 -1.17 -0.28 11.98
CA CYS A 31 -1.54 0.43 10.77
C CYS A 31 -0.36 1.26 10.21
N ASP A 32 -0.15 1.14 8.90
CA ASP A 32 0.81 1.93 8.10
C ASP A 32 0.03 2.68 7.00
N GLY A 33 -0.08 4.00 7.15
CA GLY A 33 -0.89 4.91 6.33
C GLY A 33 -2.25 5.32 6.94
N GLY A 34 -2.65 6.56 6.68
CA GLY A 34 -3.98 7.08 7.01
C GLY A 34 -4.14 7.62 8.43
N PRO A 35 -5.38 7.90 8.88
CA PRO A 35 -5.66 8.51 10.19
C PRO A 35 -5.38 7.59 11.38
N SER A 36 -5.21 6.28 11.14
CA SER A 36 -4.97 5.27 12.17
C SER A 36 -3.49 4.89 12.30
N ASP A 37 -2.56 5.69 11.77
CA ASP A 37 -1.12 5.41 11.83
C ASP A 37 -0.63 5.05 13.23
N GLY A 38 0.07 3.91 13.33
CA GLY A 38 0.62 3.42 14.60
C GLY A 38 -0.37 2.68 15.50
N LEU A 39 -1.65 2.60 15.14
CA LEU A 39 -2.65 1.85 15.91
C LEU A 39 -2.58 0.35 15.62
N ALA A 40 -2.92 -0.46 16.62
CA ALA A 40 -3.00 -1.90 16.45
C ALA A 40 -4.17 -2.29 15.52
N CYS A 41 -3.92 -3.26 14.65
CA CYS A 41 -4.87 -3.75 13.67
C CYS A 41 -4.83 -5.27 13.60
N SER A 42 -5.90 -5.88 13.09
CA SER A 42 -5.94 -7.32 12.77
C SER A 42 -6.11 -7.55 11.27
N ARG A 43 -6.66 -6.57 10.54
CA ARG A 43 -6.92 -6.61 9.08
C ARG A 43 -6.81 -5.20 8.50
N ASP A 44 -6.63 -5.09 7.18
CA ASP A 44 -6.48 -3.80 6.49
C ASP A 44 -7.68 -2.85 6.68
N THR A 45 -8.89 -3.39 6.87
CA THR A 45 -10.10 -2.59 7.14
C THR A 45 -10.03 -1.81 8.45
N ASP A 46 -9.15 -2.20 9.37
CA ASP A 46 -8.92 -1.52 10.64
C ASP A 46 -8.05 -0.26 10.45
N CYS A 47 -7.50 -0.06 9.25
CA CYS A 47 -6.63 1.05 8.87
C CYS A 47 -7.27 1.86 7.73
N PRO A 48 -8.22 2.77 8.02
CA PRO A 48 -8.87 3.56 6.98
C PRO A 48 -7.85 4.39 6.19
N GLY A 49 -7.77 4.20 4.87
CA GLY A 49 -6.75 4.88 4.05
C GLY A 49 -5.31 4.39 4.26
N GLY A 50 -5.14 3.32 5.05
CA GLY A 50 -3.89 2.62 5.31
C GLY A 50 -4.03 1.11 5.13
N ILE A 51 -3.07 0.38 5.68
CA ILE A 51 -3.02 -1.08 5.67
C ILE A 51 -2.51 -1.63 7.00
N CYS A 52 -2.95 -2.82 7.37
CA CYS A 52 -2.52 -3.46 8.59
C CYS A 52 -1.23 -4.25 8.37
N VAL A 53 -0.13 -3.76 8.93
CA VAL A 53 1.15 -4.48 8.93
C VAL A 53 1.25 -5.38 10.15
N MET A 54 1.05 -6.68 9.96
CA MET A 54 1.28 -7.68 11.01
C MET A 54 2.76 -7.63 11.43
N SER A 55 3.06 -6.90 12.52
CA SER A 55 4.34 -6.95 13.21
C SER A 55 4.40 -8.30 13.92
N GLY A 56 4.74 -9.33 13.15
CA GLY A 56 4.99 -10.66 13.66
C GLY A 56 6.19 -10.62 14.60
N GLY A 57 5.94 -10.61 15.90
CA GLY A 57 6.92 -11.11 16.85
C GLY A 57 7.14 -12.61 16.59
N GLY A 58 8.17 -12.97 15.82
CA GLY A 58 8.55 -14.39 15.66
C GLY A 58 9.28 -14.80 14.37
N THR A 59 10.52 -14.34 14.22
CA THR A 59 11.67 -15.00 13.55
C THR A 59 11.81 -15.16 12.04
N THR A 60 10.77 -15.14 11.19
CA THR A 60 11.02 -15.27 9.74
C THR A 60 10.15 -14.38 8.85
N CYS A 61 10.78 -13.39 8.23
CA CYS A 61 10.25 -12.67 7.09
C CYS A 61 10.26 -13.60 5.88
N THR A 62 9.09 -13.82 5.30
CA THR A 62 8.86 -14.72 4.18
C THR A 62 8.09 -13.98 3.09
N ALA A 63 8.18 -14.44 1.84
CA ALA A 63 7.39 -13.87 0.76
C ALA A 63 5.88 -13.93 1.04
N SER A 64 5.43 -14.86 1.89
CA SER A 64 4.03 -15.02 2.31
C SER A 64 3.53 -13.93 3.27
N ASN A 65 4.38 -13.42 4.17
CA ASN A 65 3.99 -12.38 5.13
C ASN A 65 4.51 -10.98 4.76
N CYS A 66 5.42 -10.90 3.77
CA CYS A 66 6.05 -9.67 3.33
C CYS A 66 6.13 -9.62 1.80
N SER A 67 4.97 -9.65 1.15
CA SER A 67 4.83 -9.49 -0.30
C SER A 67 4.35 -8.09 -0.69
N PRO A 68 4.71 -7.63 -1.90
CA PRO A 68 4.15 -6.41 -2.45
C PRO A 68 2.65 -6.56 -2.68
N SER A 69 1.91 -5.48 -2.46
CA SER A 69 0.50 -5.42 -2.86
C SER A 69 0.34 -5.39 -4.38
N ALA A 70 -0.87 -5.69 -4.84
CA ALA A 70 -1.27 -5.39 -6.21
C ALA A 70 -1.15 -3.87 -6.47
N TRP A 71 -0.96 -3.53 -7.75
CA TRP A 71 -1.06 -2.15 -8.22
C TRP A 71 -2.51 -1.70 -8.17
N THR A 72 -2.74 -0.49 -7.69
CA THR A 72 -4.06 0.13 -7.60
C THR A 72 -4.02 1.54 -8.16
N ALA A 73 -5.17 2.00 -8.67
CA ALA A 73 -5.30 3.37 -9.16
C ALA A 73 -5.05 4.37 -8.01
N TYR A 74 -4.25 5.41 -8.29
CA TYR A 74 -3.92 6.44 -7.30
C TYR A 74 -4.38 7.83 -7.74
N ALA A 75 -3.99 8.25 -8.94
CA ALA A 75 -4.36 9.52 -9.55
C ALA A 75 -4.50 9.32 -11.07
N THR A 76 -5.03 10.31 -11.78
CA THR A 76 -5.18 10.25 -13.25
C THR A 76 -3.83 9.99 -13.91
N GLY A 77 -3.70 8.84 -14.57
CA GLY A 77 -2.46 8.41 -15.22
C GLY A 77 -1.42 7.77 -14.31
N TYR A 78 -1.75 7.50 -13.04
CA TYR A 78 -0.83 6.95 -12.04
C TYR A 78 -1.42 5.77 -11.27
N GLU A 79 -0.60 4.74 -11.10
CA GLU A 79 -0.85 3.64 -10.20
C GLU A 79 0.17 3.62 -9.07
N ARG A 80 -0.25 3.13 -7.91
CA ARG A 80 0.63 2.90 -6.75
C ARG A 80 0.54 1.48 -6.25
N ARG A 81 1.57 1.03 -5.55
CA ARG A 81 1.51 -0.16 -4.71
C ARG A 81 2.35 0.02 -3.46
N THR A 82 2.02 -0.73 -2.42
CA THR A 82 2.91 -0.92 -1.28
C THR A 82 3.88 -2.04 -1.62
N TYR A 83 5.10 -1.67 -1.98
CA TYR A 83 6.18 -2.62 -2.20
C TYR A 83 6.77 -3.02 -0.86
N ARG A 84 6.55 -4.28 -0.49
CA ARG A 84 7.09 -4.88 0.72
C ARG A 84 8.14 -5.92 0.34
N TYR A 85 9.21 -5.95 1.12
CA TYR A 85 10.29 -6.92 0.96
C TYR A 85 10.96 -7.18 2.30
N CYS A 86 11.55 -8.36 2.43
CA CYS A 86 12.37 -8.71 3.57
C CYS A 86 13.74 -8.06 3.42
N SER A 87 14.03 -7.04 4.24
CA SER A 87 15.38 -6.45 4.29
C SER A 87 16.34 -7.34 5.08
N THR A 88 15.82 -8.08 6.06
CA THR A 88 16.51 -9.17 6.74
C THR A 88 15.54 -10.32 6.98
N SER A 89 16.06 -11.46 7.46
CA SER A 89 15.25 -12.64 7.81
C SER A 89 14.20 -12.36 8.89
N THR A 90 14.22 -11.23 9.60
CA THR A 90 13.24 -10.91 10.64
C THR A 90 12.52 -9.58 10.41
N LYS A 91 12.90 -8.83 9.37
CA LYS A 91 12.41 -7.47 9.14
C LYS A 91 11.71 -7.36 7.79
N CYS A 92 10.40 -7.21 7.85
CA CYS A 92 9.62 -6.75 6.70
C CYS A 92 9.73 -5.24 6.59
N THR A 93 10.08 -4.74 5.40
CA THR A 93 10.20 -3.31 5.11
C THR A 93 9.22 -2.96 3.99
N SER A 94 8.48 -1.87 4.18
CA SER A 94 7.54 -1.32 3.20
C SER A 94 8.10 -0.05 2.55
N SER A 95 7.70 0.17 1.30
CA SER A 95 7.91 1.41 0.57
C SER A 95 6.76 1.60 -0.41
N ILE A 96 6.43 2.83 -0.75
CA ILE A 96 5.45 3.10 -1.81
C ILE A 96 6.17 3.18 -3.14
N GLN A 97 5.68 2.43 -4.12
CA GLN A 97 6.13 2.52 -5.50
C GLN A 97 5.02 3.11 -6.37
N TYR A 98 5.44 3.87 -7.37
CA TYR A 98 4.58 4.50 -8.35
C TYR A 98 4.95 4.03 -9.75
N ARG A 99 3.96 3.98 -10.64
CA ARG A 99 4.15 3.78 -12.07
C ARG A 99 3.07 4.52 -12.86
N CYS A 100 3.30 4.69 -14.16
CA CYS A 100 2.26 5.21 -15.04
C CYS A 100 1.14 4.17 -15.20
N ALA A 101 -0.11 4.62 -15.18
CA ALA A 101 -1.26 3.76 -15.45
C ALA A 101 -1.28 3.35 -16.94
N ALA A 102 -2.16 2.40 -17.29
CA ALA A 102 -2.42 2.07 -18.69
C ALA A 102 -2.88 3.31 -19.48
N GLY A 103 -2.41 3.46 -20.71
CA GLY A 103 -2.63 4.66 -21.55
C GLY A 103 -1.68 5.82 -21.27
N TYR A 104 -0.72 5.65 -20.36
CA TYR A 104 0.32 6.62 -20.04
C TYR A 104 1.70 5.98 -20.17
N TYR A 105 2.71 6.80 -20.44
CA TYR A 105 4.10 6.38 -20.49
C TYR A 105 5.00 7.37 -19.75
N GLY A 106 6.17 6.89 -19.29
CA GLY A 106 7.20 7.72 -18.69
C GLY A 106 7.69 7.16 -17.35
N ARG A 107 8.30 8.01 -16.52
CA ARG A 107 8.87 7.61 -15.24
C ARG A 107 8.43 8.56 -14.13
N THR A 108 7.79 8.01 -13.12
CA THR A 108 7.35 8.73 -11.93
C THR A 108 8.02 8.15 -10.68
N ILE A 109 8.26 9.00 -9.69
CA ILE A 109 8.78 8.60 -8.37
C ILE A 109 7.82 8.97 -7.22
N ASN A 110 6.82 9.78 -7.51
CA ASN A 110 5.91 10.38 -6.52
C ASN A 110 4.43 10.19 -6.87
N GLY A 111 4.11 9.67 -8.05
CA GLY A 111 2.72 9.52 -8.52
C GLY A 111 2.03 10.84 -8.83
N SER A 112 2.79 11.90 -9.14
CA SER A 112 2.24 13.23 -9.45
C SER A 112 2.86 13.89 -10.69
N SER A 113 4.06 13.47 -11.09
CA SER A 113 4.71 13.93 -12.31
C SER A 113 5.45 12.81 -13.03
N GLY A 114 5.77 13.05 -14.31
CA GLY A 114 6.61 12.16 -15.13
C GLY A 114 5.88 11.09 -15.95
N CYS A 115 4.55 11.05 -15.87
CA CYS A 115 3.72 10.24 -16.77
C CYS A 115 3.00 11.15 -17.78
N THR A 116 3.10 10.80 -19.05
CA THR A 116 2.50 11.51 -20.19
C THR A 116 1.45 10.61 -20.83
N CYS A 117 0.29 11.17 -21.15
CA CYS A 117 -0.77 10.44 -21.86
C CYS A 117 -0.27 10.03 -23.25
N CYS A 118 -0.60 8.81 -23.67
CA CYS A 118 -0.34 8.39 -25.04
C CYS A 118 -1.09 9.31 -26.04
N PRO A 119 -0.47 9.69 -27.16
CA PRO A 119 -1.10 10.58 -28.15
C PRO A 119 -2.40 9.99 -28.71
N ASN A 120 -3.31 10.84 -29.21
CA ASN A 120 -4.55 10.44 -29.89
C ASN A 120 -5.41 9.42 -29.11
N SER A 121 -5.40 9.52 -27.77
CA SER A 121 -6.07 8.54 -26.90
C SER A 121 -5.56 7.10 -27.08
N GLY A 122 -4.29 6.95 -27.45
CA GLY A 122 -3.62 5.67 -27.56
C GLY A 122 -3.58 4.93 -26.23
N SER A 123 -3.38 3.62 -26.33
CA SER A 123 -3.21 2.72 -25.20
C SER A 123 -1.75 2.39 -24.96
N SER A 124 -1.44 2.00 -23.73
CA SER A 124 -0.17 1.41 -23.34
C SER A 124 -0.40 0.48 -22.17
N VAL A 125 0.52 -0.46 -21.95
CA VAL A 125 0.51 -1.27 -20.72
C VAL A 125 0.92 -0.41 -19.52
N ALA A 126 0.33 -0.68 -18.35
CA ALA A 126 0.70 0.03 -17.12
C ALA A 126 2.18 -0.18 -16.79
N GLY A 127 2.88 0.90 -16.45
CA GLY A 127 4.32 0.93 -16.22
C GLY A 127 5.18 1.13 -17.47
N SER A 128 4.58 1.43 -18.62
CA SER A 128 5.31 1.82 -19.83
C SER A 128 6.21 3.04 -19.57
N THR A 129 7.46 3.00 -20.03
CA THR A 129 8.44 4.08 -19.79
C THR A 129 8.81 4.88 -21.03
N VAL A 130 8.42 4.41 -22.22
CA VAL A 130 8.79 5.01 -23.52
C VAL A 130 7.57 5.15 -24.41
N ILE A 131 7.59 6.16 -25.29
CA ILE A 131 6.48 6.45 -26.21
C ILE A 131 6.21 5.30 -27.18
N THR A 132 7.23 4.52 -27.53
CA THR A 132 7.09 3.35 -28.41
C THR A 132 6.31 2.19 -27.79
N SER A 133 5.99 2.27 -26.49
CA SER A 133 5.04 1.36 -25.83
C SER A 133 3.58 1.80 -25.98
N CYS A 134 3.33 3.03 -26.45
CA CYS A 134 2.00 3.46 -26.84
C CYS A 134 1.62 2.83 -28.18
N TYR A 135 0.33 2.62 -28.37
CA TYR A 135 -0.24 2.14 -29.62
C TYR A 135 -1.71 2.57 -29.76
N LEU A 136 -2.20 2.64 -30.99
CA LEU A 136 -3.64 2.70 -31.26
C LEU A 136 -4.17 1.27 -31.35
N PRO A 137 -5.13 0.86 -30.50
CA PRO A 137 -5.62 -0.52 -30.51
C PRO A 137 -6.35 -0.86 -31.81
N SER A 138 -6.34 -2.14 -32.17
CA SER A 138 -7.17 -2.64 -33.27
C SER A 138 -8.66 -2.27 -33.05
N GLY A 139 -9.34 -1.92 -34.13
CA GLY A 139 -10.71 -1.43 -34.12
C GLY A 139 -10.85 0.08 -33.84
N THR A 140 -9.77 0.79 -33.48
CA THR A 140 -9.82 2.27 -33.45
C THR A 140 -10.19 2.82 -34.83
N THR A 141 -11.17 3.71 -34.88
CA THR A 141 -11.59 4.38 -36.10
C THR A 141 -11.11 5.82 -36.13
N GLY A 142 -10.86 6.34 -37.33
CA GLY A 142 -10.49 7.72 -37.55
C GLY A 142 -11.08 8.23 -38.85
N THR A 143 -11.05 9.55 -39.04
CA THR A 143 -11.52 10.19 -40.26
C THR A 143 -10.45 11.12 -40.82
N ASP A 144 -10.33 11.12 -42.14
CA ASP A 144 -9.52 12.07 -42.89
C ASP A 144 -10.32 12.61 -44.09
N THR A 145 -9.66 13.36 -44.99
CA THR A 145 -10.30 13.92 -46.18
C THR A 145 -10.75 12.88 -47.20
N SER A 146 -10.27 11.64 -47.11
CA SER A 146 -10.62 10.53 -48.01
C SER A 146 -11.75 9.66 -47.46
N GLY A 147 -12.07 9.75 -46.16
CA GLY A 147 -13.19 9.06 -45.53
C GLY A 147 -12.88 8.59 -44.11
N THR A 148 -13.56 7.52 -43.70
CA THR A 148 -13.33 6.85 -42.41
C THR A 148 -12.41 5.66 -42.60
N TYR A 149 -11.43 5.49 -41.72
CA TYR A 149 -10.55 4.32 -41.67
C TYR A 149 -10.67 3.62 -40.32
N THR A 150 -10.17 2.38 -40.25
CA THR A 150 -10.12 1.57 -39.04
C THR A 150 -8.79 0.84 -38.98
N TYR A 151 -8.12 0.90 -37.84
CA TYR A 151 -6.91 0.13 -37.61
C TYR A 151 -7.27 -1.35 -37.45
N THR A 152 -6.74 -2.22 -38.30
CA THR A 152 -7.03 -3.67 -38.25
C THR A 152 -6.11 -4.44 -37.30
N ALA A 153 -5.05 -3.80 -36.83
CA ALA A 153 -4.10 -4.32 -35.84
C ALA A 153 -3.62 -3.17 -34.94
N ASP A 154 -2.99 -3.51 -33.82
CA ASP A 154 -2.39 -2.52 -32.92
C ASP A 154 -1.29 -1.75 -33.65
N CYS A 155 -1.44 -0.42 -33.73
CA CYS A 155 -0.52 0.47 -34.43
C CYS A 155 0.39 1.16 -33.40
N TYR A 156 1.60 0.64 -33.24
CA TYR A 156 2.58 1.17 -32.29
C TYR A 156 3.23 2.46 -32.79
N TYR A 157 3.49 3.38 -31.85
CA TYR A 157 4.28 4.57 -32.15
C TYR A 157 5.76 4.20 -32.32
N SER A 158 6.43 4.82 -33.29
CA SER A 158 7.88 4.71 -33.51
C SER A 158 8.56 6.06 -33.29
N ASN A 159 9.81 6.04 -32.83
CA ASN A 159 10.69 7.21 -32.79
C ASN A 159 11.56 7.27 -34.05
#